data_AF-A0A2S9FXP3-F1
#
_entry.id   AF-A0A2S9FXP3-F1
#
_cell.length_a   1.000
_cell.length_b   1.000
_cell.length_c   1.000
_cell.angle_alpha   90.00
_cell.angle_beta   90.00
_cell.angle_gamma   90.00
#
_symmetry.space_group_name_H-M   'P 1'
#
loop_
_entity.id
_entity.type
_entity.pdbx_description
1 polymer ?
#
loop_
_entity_poly.entity_id
_entity_poly.type
_entity_poly.pdbx_seq_one_letter_code
_entity_poly.pdbx_strand_id
1 'polypeptide(L)'
;AVLRLRQHVREMCGGEPGETSNNRMELTAPIMALEALTRPVVGHLYTDSTYVRNGITKWVLGWERNGWKTAAKQPVKNVDLWQRL
;
A
#
# COMPACT_ATOMS: atom_id res chain seq x y z
N ALA A 1 5.32 -7.03 7.13
CA ALA A 1 6.26 -5.96 6.72
C ALA A 1 7.45 -5.93 7.68
N VAL A 2 8.61 -5.47 7.21
CA VAL A 2 9.80 -5.26 8.06
C VAL A 2 10.23 -3.82 7.91
N LEU A 3 10.26 -3.08 9.02
CA LEU A 3 10.79 -1.72 9.06
C LEU A 3 12.22 -1.76 9.61
N ARG A 4 13.16 -1.16 8.90
CA ARG A 4 14.57 -1.13 9.29
C ARG A 4 15.10 0.30 9.32
N LEU A 5 15.65 0.70 10.47
CA LEU A 5 16.35 1.97 10.67
C LEU A 5 17.70 1.72 11.36
N ARG A 6 18.78 1.80 10.59
CA ARG A 6 20.16 1.45 11.04
C ARG A 6 20.19 0.04 11.64
N GLN A 7 20.41 -0.06 12.96
CA GLN A 7 20.44 -1.33 13.71
C GLN A 7 19.06 -1.75 14.23
N HIS A 8 18.06 -0.87 14.20
CA HIS A 8 16.72 -1.19 14.68
C HIS A 8 15.93 -1.87 13.57
N VAL A 9 15.42 -3.06 13.87
CA VAL A 9 14.52 -3.81 13.00
C VAL A 9 13.24 -4.06 13.76
N ARG A 10 12.10 -3.77 13.12
CA ARG A 10 10.77 -4.09 13.63
C ARG A 10 10.04 -4.92 12.59
N GLU A 11 9.74 -6.16 12.96
CA GLU A 11 8.85 -7.00 12.18
C GLU A 11 7.40 -6.70 12.53
N MET A 12 6.56 -6.69 11.51
CA MET A 12 5.14 -6.40 11.62
C MET A 12 4.36 -7.47 10.87
N CYS A 13 3.48 -8.15 11.57
CA CYS A 13 2.48 -9.04 10.99
C CYS A 13 1.08 -8.49 11.29
N GLY A 14 0.14 -8.87 10.46
CA GLY A 14 -1.25 -8.43 10.57
C GLY A 14 -2.12 -9.22 9.62
N GLY A 15 -3.41 -9.19 9.88
CA GLY A 15 -4.44 -9.80 9.05
C GLY A 15 -5.66 -8.89 9.06
N GLU A 16 -6.38 -8.84 7.96
CA GLU A 16 -7.63 -8.11 7.91
C GLU A 16 -8.80 -9.04 8.26
N PRO A 17 -9.76 -8.60 9.10
CA PRO A 17 -10.95 -9.39 9.39
C PRO A 17 -11.83 -9.52 8.15
N GLY A 18 -12.21 -10.75 7.78
CA GLY A 18 -13.15 -11.01 6.68
C GLY A 18 -12.51 -11.58 5.41
N GLU A 19 -13.18 -11.39 4.27
CA GLU A 19 -12.73 -11.90 2.97
C GLU A 19 -11.55 -11.06 2.48
N THR A 20 -10.35 -11.64 2.53
CA THR A 20 -9.12 -10.98 2.10
C THR A 20 -8.59 -11.61 0.80
N SER A 21 -7.70 -10.88 0.13
CA SER A 21 -6.97 -11.39 -1.02
C SER A 21 -5.48 -11.11 -0.84
N ASN A 22 -4.65 -11.84 -1.56
CA ASN A 22 -3.21 -11.62 -1.54
C ASN A 22 -2.84 -10.15 -1.84
N ASN A 23 -3.45 -9.54 -2.87
CA ASN A 23 -3.19 -8.15 -3.25
C ASN A 23 -3.61 -7.15 -2.16
N ARG A 24 -4.67 -7.46 -1.41
CA ARG A 24 -5.14 -6.60 -0.32
C ARG A 24 -4.15 -6.64 0.84
N MET A 25 -3.69 -7.83 1.23
CA MET A 25 -2.65 -7.99 2.25
C MET A 25 -1.30 -7.40 1.84
N GLU A 26 -0.92 -7.55 0.57
CA GLU A 26 0.29 -6.94 0.02
C GLU A 26 0.26 -5.40 0.06
N LEU A 27 -0.92 -4.78 -0.07
CA LEU A 27 -1.10 -3.33 0.02
C LEU A 27 -1.25 -2.84 1.48
N THR A 28 -1.85 -3.64 2.35
CA THR A 28 -1.94 -3.35 3.79
C THR A 28 -0.56 -3.31 4.45
N ALA A 29 0.34 -4.20 4.05
CA ALA A 29 1.70 -4.28 4.60
C ALA A 29 2.50 -2.95 4.52
N PRO A 30 2.62 -2.27 3.36
CA PRO A 30 3.29 -0.98 3.25
C PRO A 30 2.51 0.13 3.96
N ILE A 31 1.16 0.13 3.93
CA ILE A 31 0.35 1.12 4.67
C ILE A 31 0.68 1.07 6.15
N MET A 32 0.61 -0.10 6.77
CA MET A 32 0.92 -0.27 8.19
C MET A 32 2.37 0.11 8.51
N ALA A 33 3.32 -0.20 7.62
CA ALA A 33 4.71 0.16 7.80
C ALA A 33 4.92 1.68 7.80
N LEU A 34 4.20 2.40 6.92
CA LEU A 34 4.25 3.87 6.85
C LEU A 34 3.52 4.52 8.03
N GLU A 35 2.35 4.00 8.44
CA GLU A 35 1.60 4.50 9.60
C GLU A 35 2.33 4.29 10.93
N ALA A 36 3.21 3.28 11.01
CA ALA A 36 4.05 3.05 12.19
C ALA A 36 5.15 4.11 12.35
N LEU A 37 5.39 4.97 11.35
CA LEU A 37 6.38 6.03 11.39
C LEU A 37 5.86 7.21 12.18
N THR A 38 6.53 7.56 13.28
CA THR A 38 6.13 8.65 14.17
C THR A 38 6.56 10.04 13.69
N ARG A 39 7.29 10.10 12.57
CA ARG A 39 7.79 11.35 11.97
C ARG A 39 8.04 11.15 10.47
N PRO A 40 8.04 12.23 9.67
CA PRO A 40 8.45 12.15 8.27
C PRO A 40 9.88 11.60 8.15
N VAL A 41 10.06 10.65 7.23
CA VAL A 41 11.36 10.05 6.92
C VAL A 41 11.50 9.88 5.42
N VAL A 42 12.74 10.00 4.93
CA VAL A 42 13.09 9.60 3.57
C VAL A 42 13.63 8.18 3.66
N GLY A 43 13.04 7.26 2.90
CA GLY A 43 13.40 5.84 2.93
C GLY A 43 13.04 5.14 1.63
N HIS A 44 13.48 3.89 1.53
CA HIS A 44 13.16 3.01 0.40
C HIS A 44 12.12 1.98 0.83
N LEU A 45 11.05 1.86 0.05
CA LEU A 45 10.07 0.80 0.18
C LEU A 45 10.41 -0.30 -0.83
N TYR A 46 10.71 -1.50 -0.34
CA TYR A 46 10.94 -2.67 -1.17
C TYR A 46 9.72 -3.59 -1.11
N THR A 47 9.23 -3.99 -2.28
CA THR A 47 8.11 -4.94 -2.40
C THR A 47 8.33 -5.82 -3.63
N ASP A 48 8.02 -7.10 -3.49
CA ASP A 48 7.93 -8.07 -4.58
C ASP A 48 6.54 -8.08 -5.24
N SER A 49 5.56 -7.41 -4.62
CA SER A 49 4.22 -7.25 -5.18
C SER A 49 4.25 -6.43 -6.47
N THR A 50 3.98 -7.10 -7.58
CA THR A 50 3.76 -6.42 -8.86
C THR A 50 2.54 -5.50 -8.83
N TYR A 51 1.54 -5.82 -8.00
CA TYR A 51 0.33 -5.00 -7.83
C TYR A 51 0.66 -3.66 -7.14
N VAL A 52 1.36 -3.70 -6.00
CA VAL A 52 1.77 -2.48 -5.29
C VAL A 52 2.74 -1.66 -6.15
N ARG A 53 3.75 -2.30 -6.74
CA ARG A 53 4.73 -1.64 -7.61
C ARG A 53 4.06 -0.93 -8.77
N ASN A 54 3.22 -1.62 -9.55
CA ASN A 54 2.55 -1.02 -10.70
C ASN A 54 1.50 0.02 -10.26
N GLY A 55 0.82 -0.20 -9.14
CA GLY A 55 -0.12 0.77 -8.58
C GLY A 55 0.54 2.11 -8.28
N ILE A 56 1.64 2.11 -7.53
CA ILE A 56 2.39 3.33 -7.20
C ILE A 56 3.04 3.95 -8.44
N THR A 57 3.68 3.15 -9.31
CA THR A 57 4.49 3.68 -10.41
C THR A 57 3.71 4.06 -11.67
N LYS A 58 2.50 3.53 -11.86
CA LYS A 58 1.75 3.69 -13.11
C LYS A 58 0.30 4.14 -12.94
N TRP A 59 -0.39 3.69 -11.90
CA TRP A 59 -1.85 3.78 -11.87
C TRP A 59 -2.39 4.84 -10.92
N VAL A 60 -1.78 5.01 -9.74
CA VAL A 60 -2.34 5.84 -8.65
C VAL A 60 -2.61 7.28 -9.09
N LEU A 61 -1.67 7.90 -9.83
CA LEU A 61 -1.83 9.26 -10.37
C LEU A 61 -3.01 9.37 -11.34
N GLY A 62 -3.23 8.34 -12.16
CA GLY A 62 -4.35 8.28 -13.09
C GLY A 62 -5.68 8.05 -12.37
N TRP A 63 -5.68 7.20 -11.34
CA TRP A 63 -6.86 6.94 -10.51
C TRP A 63 -7.27 8.17 -9.72
N GLU A 64 -6.34 8.83 -9.04
CA GLU A 64 -6.59 10.06 -8.30
C GLU A 64 -7.20 11.13 -9.22
N ARG A 65 -6.60 11.37 -10.39
CA ARG A 65 -7.12 12.35 -11.38
C ARG A 65 -8.52 11.99 -11.88
N ASN A 66 -8.83 10.70 -11.99
CA ASN A 66 -10.12 10.21 -12.46
C ASN A 66 -11.13 9.96 -11.31
N GLY A 67 -10.87 10.47 -10.10
CA GLY A 67 -11.76 10.33 -8.95
C GLY A 67 -11.92 8.88 -8.49
N TRP A 68 -10.83 8.10 -8.54
CA TRP A 68 -10.74 6.70 -8.13
C TRP A 68 -11.64 5.74 -8.91
N LYS A 69 -11.83 6.03 -10.21
CA LYS A 69 -12.60 5.20 -11.12
C LYS A 69 -11.74 4.64 -12.24
N THR A 70 -12.05 3.41 -12.63
CA THR A 70 -11.50 2.75 -13.82
C THR A 70 -12.09 3.34 -15.10
N ALA A 71 -11.53 2.99 -16.27
CA ALA A 71 -12.07 3.40 -17.57
C ALA A 71 -13.52 2.96 -17.78
N ALA A 72 -13.94 1.85 -17.14
CA ALA A 72 -15.32 1.37 -17.13
C ALA A 72 -16.24 2.13 -16.15
N LYS A 73 -15.78 3.25 -15.58
CA LYS A 73 -16.46 4.06 -14.55
C LYS A 73 -16.78 3.32 -13.24
N GLN A 74 -16.21 2.13 -13.05
CA GLN A 74 -16.33 1.37 -11.81
C GLN A 74 -15.25 1.80 -10.81
N PRO A 75 -15.50 1.71 -9.50
CA PRO A 75 -14.48 1.95 -8.49
C PRO A 75 -13.24 1.11 -8.72
N VAL A 76 -12.06 1.68 -8.45
CA VAL A 76 -10.81 0.94 -8.48
C VAL A 76 -10.83 -0.15 -7.39
N LYS A 77 -10.31 -1.34 -7.71
CA LYS A 77 -10.17 -2.41 -6.71
C LYS A 77 -9.26 -1.95 -5.57
N ASN A 78 -9.67 -2.21 -4.32
CA ASN A 78 -8.98 -1.79 -3.10
C ASN A 78 -8.81 -0.26 -3.00
N VAL A 79 -9.74 0.52 -3.55
CA VAL A 79 -9.72 2.00 -3.49
C VAL A 79 -9.55 2.53 -2.07
N ASP A 80 -10.16 1.87 -1.10
CA ASP A 80 -10.11 2.20 0.32
C ASP A 80 -8.67 2.15 0.87
N LEU A 81 -7.88 1.15 0.47
CA LEU A 81 -6.48 1.04 0.85
C LEU A 81 -5.61 2.02 0.06
N TRP A 82 -5.88 2.21 -1.23
CA TRP A 82 -5.12 3.15 -2.05
C TRP A 82 -5.30 4.60 -1.63
N GLN A 83 -6.48 4.98 -1.12
CA GLN A 83 -6.72 6.32 -0.58
C GLN A 83 -6.06 6.54 0.78
N ARG A 84 -5.79 5.45 1.52
CA ARG A 84 -5.14 5.50 2.83
C ARG A 84 -3.62 5.56 2.73
N LEU A 85 -3.06 5.03 1.64
CA LEU A 85 -1.63 5.08 1.31
C LEU A 85 -1.20 6.48 0.84
#